data_AF-A0A2V2S9X0-F1
#
_entry.id   AF-A0A2V2S9X0-F1
#
_cell.length_a   1.000
_cell.length_b   1.000
_cell.length_c   1.000
_cell.angle_alpha   90.00
_cell.angle_beta   90.00
_cell.angle_gamma   90.00
#
_symmetry.space_group_name_H-M   'P 1'
#
loop_
_entity.id
_entity.type
_entity.pdbx_description
1 polymer ?
#
loop_
_entity_poly.entity_id
_entity_poly.type
_entity_poly.pdbx_seq_one_letter_code
_entity_poly.pdbx_strand_id
1 'polypeptide(L)'
;MTYTVVQDCATSFDALITGAAVDEILGLALDTIRFTVRTDRDDLGIKTFSSGFFAITGYPDSSFPQIVPTNYQVNLILTAPGFRDFQVQVTVTPASVFPITVPNSPIPMRRLPVRIQGRVVKDATGLPISGALVVSVDNPHPPPNSYAIALRSPLYFDHALPVSVQQVTINPVGIAQLTADAGAGTSVLDVSTRSGLVANSTVRLANTSQTIVEYCVVDHLGPGAANQPGQVFITNDLNRSYAAGPATVVLFGNPVLGGAAIPLATDANEGDGILVATQLLPANTVAVDPGSMKVEYHEVGARTNADGYYGLDGMGRVQELFFQASQGGTNQTQPWVVAYDEPLNVVDFRL
;
A
#
# COMPACT_ATOMS: atom_id res chain seq x y z
N MET A 1 23.79 -57.59 27.03
CA MET A 1 22.87 -57.63 25.88
C MET A 1 22.85 -56.26 25.28
N THR A 2 23.42 -56.11 24.09
CA THR A 2 23.56 -54.85 23.37
C THR A 2 22.58 -54.92 22.20
N TYR A 3 21.53 -54.10 22.20
CA TYR A 3 20.61 -54.06 21.07
C TYR A 3 21.12 -53.02 20.07
N THR A 4 21.45 -53.45 18.87
CA THR A 4 21.82 -52.56 17.76
C THR A 4 20.53 -52.01 17.18
N VAL A 5 20.31 -50.69 17.29
CA VAL A 5 19.20 -50.04 16.58
C VAL A 5 19.50 -50.15 15.09
N VAL A 6 18.83 -51.08 14.42
CA VAL A 6 18.79 -51.09 12.95
C VAL A 6 17.79 -50.01 12.56
N GLN A 7 18.23 -49.03 11.78
CA GLN A 7 17.39 -47.98 11.25
C GLN A 7 16.52 -48.58 10.14
N ASP A 8 15.45 -49.30 10.52
CA ASP A 8 14.64 -50.16 9.63
C ASP A 8 13.67 -49.42 8.71
N CYS A 9 13.59 -48.09 8.76
CA CYS A 9 12.73 -47.32 7.86
C CYS A 9 13.38 -45.98 7.50
N ALA A 10 13.68 -45.80 6.21
CA ALA A 10 13.97 -44.51 5.62
C ALA A 10 12.77 -44.09 4.76
N THR A 11 12.01 -43.12 5.23
CA THR A 11 10.91 -42.53 4.46
C THR A 11 11.50 -41.44 3.56
N SER A 12 11.56 -41.69 2.25
CA SER A 12 11.90 -40.69 1.25
C SER A 12 10.62 -40.01 0.74
N PHE A 13 10.60 -38.69 0.69
CA PHE A 13 9.53 -37.91 0.08
C PHE A 13 10.05 -37.21 -1.17
N ASP A 14 9.25 -37.19 -2.23
CA ASP A 14 9.57 -36.44 -3.44
C ASP A 14 9.23 -34.97 -3.24
N ALA A 15 10.01 -34.08 -3.85
CA ALA A 15 9.63 -32.68 -3.97
C ALA A 15 8.56 -32.58 -5.07
N LEU A 16 7.33 -32.21 -4.69
CA LEU A 16 6.21 -32.06 -5.60
C LEU A 16 6.14 -30.62 -6.13
N ILE A 17 6.30 -29.64 -5.24
CA ILE A 17 6.27 -28.22 -5.61
C ILE A 17 7.49 -27.54 -5.01
N THR A 18 8.18 -26.71 -5.78
CA THR A 18 9.36 -25.97 -5.31
C THR A 18 9.23 -24.49 -5.63
N GLY A 19 9.80 -23.64 -4.77
CA GLY A 19 9.83 -22.22 -5.00
C GLY A 19 10.90 -21.54 -4.16
N ALA A 20 11.04 -20.24 -4.37
CA ALA A 20 11.85 -19.36 -3.54
C ALA A 20 11.07 -18.11 -3.15
N ALA A 21 11.40 -17.52 -2.01
CA ALA A 21 10.88 -16.25 -1.53
C ALA A 21 12.03 -15.25 -1.36
N VAL A 22 11.85 -14.05 -1.89
CA VAL A 22 12.81 -12.94 -1.82
C VAL A 22 12.14 -11.70 -1.29
N ASP A 23 12.91 -10.81 -0.70
CA ASP A 23 12.48 -9.45 -0.40
C ASP A 23 12.20 -8.69 -1.71
N GLU A 24 10.98 -8.15 -1.88
CA GLU A 24 10.59 -7.39 -3.08
C GLU A 24 11.54 -6.20 -3.36
N ILE A 25 12.06 -5.55 -2.31
CA ILE A 25 12.86 -4.33 -2.44
C ILE A 25 14.32 -4.66 -2.70
N LEU A 26 14.88 -5.61 -1.93
CA LEU A 26 16.31 -5.91 -1.96
C LEU A 26 16.67 -7.03 -2.95
N GLY A 27 15.70 -7.82 -3.40
CA GLY A 27 15.92 -9.03 -4.19
C GLY A 27 16.68 -10.13 -3.44
N LEU A 28 16.91 -9.96 -2.14
CA LEU A 28 17.65 -10.90 -1.31
C LEU A 28 16.72 -12.02 -0.84
N ALA A 29 17.26 -13.24 -0.77
CA ALA A 29 16.54 -14.38 -0.22
C ALA A 29 16.09 -14.13 1.22
N LEU A 30 14.87 -14.55 1.55
CA LEU A 30 14.41 -14.54 2.93
C LEU A 30 15.02 -15.71 3.69
N ASP A 31 15.76 -15.44 4.76
CA ASP A 31 16.29 -16.50 5.63
C ASP A 31 15.15 -17.26 6.33
N THR A 32 15.32 -18.56 6.57
CA THR A 32 14.38 -19.48 7.26
C THR A 32 13.84 -19.00 8.59
N ILE A 33 14.63 -18.25 9.37
CA ILE A 33 14.14 -17.68 10.64
C ILE A 33 13.01 -16.67 10.39
N ARG A 34 12.88 -16.21 9.14
CA ARG A 34 12.02 -15.11 8.73
C ARG A 34 10.86 -15.52 7.84
N PHE A 35 10.66 -16.79 7.45
CA PHE A 35 9.45 -17.15 6.72
C PHE A 35 8.96 -18.60 6.91
N THR A 36 7.65 -18.79 6.82
CA THR A 36 6.98 -20.09 6.83
C THR A 36 6.13 -20.24 5.59
N VAL A 37 5.95 -21.49 5.14
CA VAL A 37 5.00 -21.84 4.08
C VAL A 37 3.95 -22.74 4.71
N ARG A 38 2.68 -22.52 4.37
CA ARG A 38 1.54 -23.32 4.80
C ARG A 38 0.75 -23.74 3.57
N THR A 39 0.09 -24.89 3.66
CA THR A 39 -0.91 -25.33 2.69
C THR A 39 -2.16 -25.77 3.44
N ASP A 40 -3.29 -25.77 2.75
CA ASP A 40 -4.58 -26.30 3.23
C ASP A 40 -4.67 -27.83 3.14
N ARG A 41 -3.60 -28.49 2.67
CA ARG A 41 -3.50 -29.94 2.47
C ARG A 41 -2.65 -30.64 3.52
N ASP A 42 -3.30 -31.40 4.40
CA ASP A 42 -2.63 -32.13 5.48
C ASP A 42 -1.81 -33.34 5.00
N ASP A 43 -2.03 -33.81 3.76
CA ASP A 43 -1.30 -34.91 3.15
C ASP A 43 0.05 -34.50 2.54
N LEU A 44 0.34 -33.20 2.52
CA LEU A 44 1.58 -32.64 1.99
C LEU A 44 2.52 -32.19 3.13
N GLY A 45 3.79 -32.58 3.02
CA GLY A 45 4.86 -32.06 3.86
C GLY A 45 5.39 -30.73 3.35
N ILE A 46 6.01 -29.94 4.23
CA ILE A 46 6.63 -28.66 3.88
C ILE A 46 8.05 -28.63 4.42
N LYS A 47 8.98 -28.16 3.59
CA LYS A 47 10.36 -27.92 3.99
C LYS A 47 10.83 -26.55 3.52
N THR A 48 11.32 -25.72 4.42
CA THR A 48 11.94 -24.42 4.13
C THR A 48 13.46 -24.49 4.34
N PHE A 49 14.20 -23.68 3.59
CA PHE A 49 15.67 -23.64 3.61
C PHE A 49 16.16 -22.21 3.84
N SER A 50 17.29 -22.05 4.54
CA SER A 50 17.81 -20.73 4.95
C SER A 50 18.19 -19.81 3.79
N SER A 51 18.25 -20.36 2.59
CA SER A 51 18.46 -19.67 1.32
C SER A 51 17.18 -19.16 0.67
N GLY A 52 16.05 -19.10 1.38
CA GLY A 52 14.77 -18.62 0.84
C GLY A 52 14.01 -19.64 0.00
N PHE A 53 14.57 -20.83 -0.22
CA PHE A 53 13.89 -21.90 -0.93
C PHE A 53 12.90 -22.62 -0.04
N PHE A 54 11.88 -23.19 -0.68
CA PHE A 54 10.97 -24.13 -0.03
C PHE A 54 10.58 -25.25 -1.00
N ALA A 55 10.17 -26.37 -0.42
CA ALA A 55 9.62 -27.51 -1.12
C ALA A 55 8.36 -28.01 -0.40
N ILE A 56 7.32 -28.29 -1.18
CA ILE A 56 6.18 -29.09 -0.76
C ILE A 56 6.49 -30.52 -1.16
N THR A 57 6.45 -31.43 -0.19
CA THR A 57 6.89 -32.80 -0.35
C THR A 57 5.75 -33.78 -0.15
N GLY A 58 5.79 -34.91 -0.84
CA GLY A 58 4.79 -35.96 -0.64
C GLY A 58 5.01 -37.12 -1.61
N TYR A 59 4.00 -37.98 -1.71
CA TYR A 59 3.98 -39.06 -2.69
C TYR A 59 3.01 -38.69 -3.81
N PRO A 60 3.45 -38.55 -5.07
CA PRO A 60 2.58 -38.15 -6.17
C PRO A 60 1.31 -39.00 -6.26
N ASP A 61 1.44 -40.33 -6.18
CA ASP A 61 0.32 -41.26 -6.31
C ASP A 61 -0.67 -41.21 -5.13
N SER A 62 -0.22 -40.79 -3.94
CA SER A 62 -1.11 -40.63 -2.77
C SER A 62 -1.72 -39.24 -2.70
N SER A 63 -0.94 -38.21 -3.07
CA SER A 63 -1.36 -36.82 -2.98
C SER A 63 -2.21 -36.40 -4.19
N PHE A 64 -2.02 -37.05 -5.34
CA PHE A 64 -2.74 -36.78 -6.58
C PHE A 64 -3.20 -38.09 -7.25
N PRO A 65 -4.02 -38.92 -6.57
CA PRO A 65 -4.32 -40.29 -6.98
C PRO A 65 -5.04 -40.42 -8.33
N GLN A 66 -5.63 -39.33 -8.82
CA GLN A 66 -6.32 -39.27 -10.11
C GLN A 66 -5.77 -38.16 -11.01
N ILE A 67 -4.45 -37.89 -10.93
CA ILE A 67 -3.79 -36.84 -11.74
C ILE A 67 -4.06 -37.02 -13.25
N VAL A 68 -4.27 -38.25 -13.72
CA VAL A 68 -4.90 -38.52 -15.01
C VAL A 68 -6.35 -38.96 -14.74
N PRO A 69 -7.40 -38.14 -14.96
CA PRO A 69 -7.51 -36.93 -15.79
C PRO A 69 -7.73 -35.61 -15.03
N THR A 70 -7.49 -35.58 -13.71
CA THR A 70 -7.97 -34.50 -12.84
C THR A 70 -6.89 -33.47 -12.55
N ASN A 71 -7.25 -32.18 -12.63
CA ASN A 71 -6.40 -31.10 -12.13
C ASN A 71 -6.57 -30.97 -10.60
N TYR A 72 -5.48 -30.77 -9.88
CA TYR A 72 -5.49 -30.45 -8.46
C TYR A 72 -5.03 -29.01 -8.26
N GLN A 73 -5.61 -28.32 -7.29
CA GLN A 73 -5.13 -27.02 -6.83
C GLN A 73 -4.48 -27.21 -5.47
N VAL A 74 -3.27 -26.67 -5.33
CA VAL A 74 -2.57 -26.60 -4.04
C VAL A 74 -2.43 -25.13 -3.68
N ASN A 75 -3.12 -24.70 -2.62
CA ASN A 75 -3.02 -23.34 -2.13
C ASN A 75 -1.86 -23.26 -1.14
N LEU A 76 -0.97 -22.29 -1.36
CA LEU A 76 0.17 -22.01 -0.50
C LEU A 76 0.03 -20.61 0.09
N ILE A 77 0.31 -20.49 1.38
CA ILE A 77 0.39 -19.20 2.09
C ILE A 77 1.81 -19.08 2.63
N LEU A 78 2.53 -18.07 2.16
CA LEU A 78 3.84 -17.70 2.65
C LEU A 78 3.68 -16.56 3.65
N THR A 79 4.25 -16.70 4.84
CA THR A 79 4.19 -15.67 5.89
C THR A 79 5.60 -15.39 6.40
N ALA A 80 5.88 -14.14 6.74
CA ALA A 80 7.19 -13.70 7.20
C ALA A 80 7.05 -12.49 8.14
N PRO A 81 7.71 -12.46 9.33
CA PRO A 81 7.67 -11.29 10.19
C PRO A 81 8.15 -10.02 9.46
N GLY A 82 7.35 -8.96 9.50
CA GLY A 82 7.64 -7.71 8.79
C GLY A 82 7.28 -7.73 7.31
N PHE A 83 6.60 -8.77 6.82
CA PHE A 83 6.09 -8.85 5.45
C PHE A 83 4.57 -9.08 5.44
N ARG A 84 3.93 -8.70 4.32
CA ARG A 84 2.56 -9.10 4.02
C ARG A 84 2.55 -10.59 3.67
N ASP A 85 1.51 -11.28 4.10
CA ASP A 85 1.29 -12.67 3.70
C ASP A 85 1.09 -12.75 2.18
N PHE A 86 1.67 -13.76 1.55
CA PHE A 86 1.56 -13.99 0.12
C PHE A 86 0.86 -15.31 -0.15
N GLN A 87 -0.22 -15.26 -0.94
CA GLN A 87 -0.99 -16.44 -1.31
C GLN A 87 -0.72 -16.79 -2.76
N VAL A 88 -0.43 -18.06 -3.03
CA VAL A 88 -0.23 -18.57 -4.38
C VAL A 88 -0.89 -19.92 -4.56
N GLN A 89 -1.61 -20.07 -5.66
CA GLN A 89 -2.22 -21.33 -6.05
C GLN A 89 -1.36 -21.99 -7.13
N VAL A 90 -1.03 -23.26 -6.93
CA VAL A 90 -0.30 -24.09 -7.90
C VAL A 90 -1.25 -25.13 -8.46
N THR A 91 -1.45 -25.09 -9.78
CA THR A 91 -2.24 -26.09 -10.49
C THR A 91 -1.36 -27.27 -10.90
N VAL A 92 -1.70 -28.45 -10.40
CA VAL A 92 -1.13 -29.73 -10.82
C VAL A 92 -2.04 -30.31 -11.89
N THR A 93 -1.53 -30.46 -13.11
CA THR A 93 -2.29 -30.96 -14.27
C THR A 93 -1.89 -32.40 -14.61
N PRO A 94 -2.67 -33.13 -15.43
CA PRO A 94 -2.29 -34.47 -15.90
C PRO A 94 -0.92 -34.58 -16.58
N ALA A 95 -0.41 -33.47 -17.12
CA ALA A 95 0.88 -33.40 -17.81
C ALA A 95 2.02 -32.85 -16.92
N SER A 96 1.76 -32.59 -15.65
CA SER A 96 2.77 -32.03 -14.73
C SER A 96 3.94 -32.99 -14.53
N VAL A 97 5.15 -32.45 -14.59
CA VAL A 97 6.40 -33.13 -14.20
C VAL A 97 6.83 -32.57 -12.85
N PHE A 98 7.09 -33.45 -11.88
CA PHE A 98 7.54 -33.05 -10.55
C PHE A 98 9.08 -32.93 -10.50
N PRO A 99 9.63 -31.93 -9.78
CA PRO A 99 8.91 -30.87 -9.05
C PRO A 99 8.32 -29.80 -9.99
N ILE A 100 7.14 -29.29 -9.64
CA ILE A 100 6.52 -28.14 -10.27
C ILE A 100 7.06 -26.87 -9.61
N THR A 101 7.62 -25.95 -10.38
CA THR A 101 8.01 -24.64 -9.86
C THR A 101 6.77 -23.77 -9.63
N VAL A 102 6.69 -23.14 -8.45
CA VAL A 102 5.61 -22.19 -8.13
C VAL A 102 5.60 -21.03 -9.15
N PRO A 103 4.42 -20.60 -9.64
CA PRO A 103 4.32 -19.45 -10.53
C PRO A 103 4.98 -18.20 -9.93
N ASN A 104 5.65 -17.41 -10.79
CA ASN A 104 6.35 -16.19 -10.40
C ASN A 104 7.44 -16.40 -9.33
N SER A 105 8.05 -17.58 -9.26
CA SER A 105 9.23 -17.82 -8.43
C SER A 105 10.48 -17.17 -9.03
N PRO A 106 11.33 -16.46 -8.24
CA PRO A 106 11.18 -16.23 -6.80
C PRO A 106 10.04 -15.26 -6.48
N ILE A 107 9.26 -15.60 -5.45
CA ILE A 107 8.12 -14.82 -4.97
C ILE A 107 8.64 -13.56 -4.30
N PRO A 108 8.30 -12.35 -4.79
CA PRO A 108 8.67 -11.10 -4.16
C PRO A 108 7.74 -10.83 -2.96
N MET A 109 8.22 -11.18 -1.77
CA MET A 109 7.53 -10.91 -0.51
C MET A 109 7.61 -9.42 -0.19
N ARG A 110 6.45 -8.79 0.00
CA ARG A 110 6.35 -7.35 0.26
C ARG A 110 6.49 -7.05 1.74
N ARG A 111 7.30 -6.05 2.09
CA ARG A 111 7.41 -5.60 3.47
C ARG A 111 6.12 -4.93 3.94
N LEU A 112 5.83 -5.01 5.25
CA LEU A 112 4.77 -4.22 5.85
C LEU A 112 5.12 -2.73 5.71
N PRO A 113 4.16 -1.88 5.32
CA PRO A 113 4.42 -0.45 5.19
C PRO A 113 4.74 0.18 6.54
N VAL A 114 5.63 1.16 6.54
CA VAL A 114 6.00 1.93 7.74
C VAL A 114 5.43 3.34 7.69
N ARG A 115 5.42 4.02 8.83
CA ARG A 115 5.14 5.45 8.91
C ARG A 115 6.43 6.24 8.91
N ILE A 116 6.50 7.27 8.07
CA ILE A 116 7.53 8.32 8.16
C ILE A 116 6.90 9.53 8.83
N GLN A 117 7.60 10.12 9.79
CA GLN A 117 7.15 11.36 10.42
C GLN A 117 8.34 12.21 10.82
N GLY A 118 8.08 13.45 11.20
CA GLY A 118 9.12 14.28 11.77
C GLY A 118 8.63 15.69 11.99
N ARG A 119 9.58 16.60 12.15
CA ARG A 119 9.34 18.00 12.42
C ARG A 119 10.16 18.89 11.49
N VAL A 120 9.53 19.96 11.00
CA VAL A 120 10.20 21.03 10.26
C VAL A 120 10.32 22.25 11.17
N VAL A 121 11.55 22.71 11.38
CA VAL A 121 11.85 23.86 12.23
C VAL A 121 12.72 24.89 11.48
N LYS A 122 12.73 26.13 11.97
CA LYS A 122 13.65 27.16 11.48
C LYS A 122 15.07 26.86 11.94
N ASP A 123 16.05 26.86 11.04
CA ASP A 123 17.44 26.51 11.38
C ASP A 123 18.02 27.41 12.48
N ALA A 124 17.83 28.72 12.35
CA ALA A 124 18.40 29.71 13.28
C ALA A 124 17.79 29.69 14.69
N THR A 125 16.57 29.17 14.87
CA THR A 125 15.82 29.33 16.15
C THR A 125 15.24 28.04 16.73
N GLY A 126 15.18 26.96 15.94
CA GLY A 126 14.49 25.74 16.32
C GLY A 126 12.97 25.87 16.47
N LEU A 127 12.39 27.04 16.16
CA LEU A 127 10.95 27.26 16.22
C LEU A 127 10.23 26.48 15.11
N PRO A 128 9.01 25.96 15.37
CA PRO A 128 8.27 25.20 14.39
C PRO A 128 7.89 26.02 13.17
N ILE A 129 7.83 25.35 12.01
CA ILE A 129 7.34 25.93 10.77
C ILE A 129 6.01 25.26 10.43
N SER A 130 4.92 26.04 10.46
CA SER A 130 3.57 25.58 10.09
C SER A 130 3.33 25.65 8.59
N GLY A 131 2.71 24.61 8.03
CA GLY A 131 2.32 24.53 6.62
C GLY A 131 3.44 24.17 5.65
N ALA A 132 4.62 23.79 6.16
CA ALA A 132 5.76 23.37 5.35
C ALA A 132 5.39 22.11 4.58
N LEU A 133 5.74 22.07 3.31
CA LEU A 133 5.46 20.93 2.43
C LEU A 133 6.66 19.99 2.42
N VAL A 134 6.43 18.73 2.78
CA VAL A 134 7.41 17.65 2.69
C VAL A 134 6.99 16.70 1.58
N VAL A 135 7.79 16.59 0.53
CA VAL A 135 7.50 15.75 -0.65
C VAL A 135 8.68 14.84 -0.96
N SER A 136 8.41 13.70 -1.57
CA SER A 136 9.46 12.93 -2.23
C SER A 136 9.91 13.67 -3.50
N VAL A 137 11.22 13.70 -3.72
CA VAL A 137 11.86 14.26 -4.90
C VAL A 137 12.84 13.24 -5.47
N ASP A 138 13.39 13.52 -6.64
CA ASP A 138 14.37 12.64 -7.24
C ASP A 138 15.70 12.68 -6.53
N ASN A 139 16.43 11.57 -6.64
CA ASN A 139 17.85 11.58 -6.36
C ASN A 139 18.51 12.63 -7.27
N PRO A 140 19.20 13.65 -6.71
CA PRO A 140 19.89 14.66 -7.51
C PRO A 140 21.08 14.10 -8.32
N HIS A 141 21.49 12.84 -8.13
CA HIS A 141 22.63 12.25 -8.86
C HIS A 141 22.67 10.70 -8.92
N PRO A 142 22.72 10.08 -10.12
CA PRO A 142 21.97 10.43 -11.34
C PRO A 142 20.44 10.22 -11.16
N PRO A 143 19.58 10.79 -12.02
CA PRO A 143 18.14 10.62 -11.89
C PRO A 143 17.75 9.13 -11.97
N PRO A 144 16.80 8.68 -11.15
CA PRO A 144 16.41 7.28 -11.12
C PRO A 144 15.58 6.92 -12.37
N ASN A 145 15.54 5.63 -12.72
CA ASN A 145 14.66 5.12 -13.78
C ASN A 145 13.20 4.98 -13.31
N SER A 146 12.94 5.24 -12.04
CA SER A 146 11.63 5.13 -11.40
C SER A 146 11.52 6.18 -10.30
N TYR A 147 10.34 6.76 -10.17
CA TYR A 147 10.10 7.99 -9.46
C TYR A 147 9.10 7.72 -8.35
N ALA A 148 9.47 8.03 -7.12
CA ALA A 148 8.64 7.76 -5.96
C ALA A 148 7.79 8.99 -5.63
N ILE A 149 6.47 8.82 -5.57
CA ILE A 149 5.50 9.87 -5.26
C ILE A 149 4.82 9.51 -3.94
N ALA A 150 5.24 10.16 -2.85
CA ALA A 150 4.62 9.98 -1.54
C ALA A 150 3.23 10.61 -1.51
N LEU A 151 2.25 9.89 -0.98
CA LEU A 151 0.86 10.30 -0.86
C LEU A 151 0.55 10.70 0.60
N ARG A 152 -0.37 11.65 0.79
CA ARG A 152 -0.82 12.08 2.13
C ARG A 152 -1.70 11.03 2.82
N SER A 153 -2.41 10.23 2.04
CA SER A 153 -3.17 9.07 2.49
C SER A 153 -2.76 7.85 1.67
N PRO A 154 -2.68 6.67 2.29
CA PRO A 154 -2.53 5.42 1.55
C PRO A 154 -3.69 5.18 0.57
N LEU A 155 -3.43 4.35 -0.43
CA LEU A 155 -4.41 3.86 -1.39
C LEU A 155 -5.47 2.98 -0.70
N TYR A 156 -6.68 3.00 -1.24
CA TYR A 156 -7.83 2.18 -0.85
C TYR A 156 -7.97 0.93 -1.72
N PHE A 157 -7.38 0.90 -2.93
CA PHE A 157 -7.49 -0.23 -3.83
C PHE A 157 -6.14 -0.74 -4.34
N ASP A 158 -6.14 -2.02 -4.74
CA ASP A 158 -5.09 -2.57 -5.59
C ASP A 158 -5.22 -2.09 -7.04
N HIS A 159 -4.09 -1.60 -7.57
CA HIS A 159 -3.86 -1.09 -8.92
C HIS A 159 -2.75 -1.90 -9.62
N ALA A 160 -3.16 -2.88 -10.42
CA ALA A 160 -2.23 -3.64 -11.25
C ALA A 160 -1.81 -2.84 -12.49
N LEU A 161 -0.59 -3.07 -12.99
CA LEU A 161 -0.16 -2.51 -14.28
C LEU A 161 -1.14 -2.87 -15.41
N PRO A 162 -1.38 -1.98 -16.39
CA PRO A 162 -0.67 -0.73 -16.70
C PRO A 162 -1.37 0.55 -16.19
N VAL A 163 -1.83 0.59 -14.94
CA VAL A 163 -2.45 1.79 -14.35
C VAL A 163 -1.56 3.04 -14.47
N SER A 164 -2.21 4.19 -14.63
CA SER A 164 -1.57 5.49 -14.73
C SER A 164 -1.95 6.42 -13.59
N VAL A 165 -1.11 7.44 -13.37
CA VAL A 165 -1.32 8.52 -12.42
C VAL A 165 -1.35 9.82 -13.20
N GLN A 166 -2.23 10.73 -12.84
CA GLN A 166 -2.37 12.02 -13.53
C GLN A 166 -2.58 13.15 -12.54
N GLN A 167 -2.12 14.36 -12.87
CA GLN A 167 -2.43 15.53 -12.06
C GLN A 167 -3.94 15.78 -12.06
N VAL A 168 -4.47 16.21 -10.92
CA VAL A 168 -5.86 16.63 -10.81
C VAL A 168 -5.97 17.93 -10.04
N THR A 169 -6.91 18.78 -10.43
CA THR A 169 -7.37 19.92 -9.64
C THR A 169 -8.75 19.59 -9.09
N ILE A 170 -8.93 19.71 -7.78
CA ILE A 170 -10.24 19.55 -7.14
C ILE A 170 -10.91 20.92 -7.05
N ASN A 171 -11.92 21.16 -7.86
CA ASN A 171 -12.68 22.42 -7.85
C ASN A 171 -13.73 22.39 -6.74
N PRO A 172 -13.65 23.25 -5.70
CA PRO A 172 -14.61 23.23 -4.61
C PRO A 172 -16.02 23.56 -5.07
N VAL A 173 -17.00 22.80 -4.59
CA VAL A 173 -18.43 23.01 -4.89
C VAL A 173 -19.30 23.18 -3.64
N GLY A 174 -18.75 22.89 -2.46
CA GLY A 174 -19.47 23.04 -1.20
C GLY A 174 -18.61 22.69 0.01
N ILE A 175 -19.15 22.96 1.20
CA ILE A 175 -18.58 22.56 2.48
C ILE A 175 -19.69 22.00 3.36
N ALA A 176 -19.31 21.11 4.28
CA ALA A 176 -20.25 20.54 5.25
C ALA A 176 -19.55 20.31 6.59
N GLN A 177 -20.30 19.74 7.54
CA GLN A 177 -19.80 19.16 8.77
C GLN A 177 -20.27 17.71 8.83
N LEU A 178 -19.44 16.84 9.40
CA LEU A 178 -19.91 15.52 9.81
C LEU A 178 -20.92 15.68 10.95
N THR A 179 -22.09 15.07 10.84
CA THR A 179 -23.13 15.09 11.89
C THR A 179 -23.05 13.88 12.82
N ALA A 180 -22.24 12.89 12.46
CA ALA A 180 -21.88 11.75 13.29
C ALA A 180 -20.39 11.42 13.08
N ASP A 181 -19.77 10.75 14.04
CA ASP A 181 -18.40 10.26 13.87
C ASP A 181 -18.36 9.24 12.73
N ALA A 182 -17.39 9.39 11.83
CA ALA A 182 -17.14 8.45 10.74
C ALA A 182 -15.94 7.58 11.12
N GLY A 183 -16.17 6.30 11.41
CA GLY A 183 -15.11 5.36 11.76
C GLY A 183 -14.30 4.90 10.54
N ALA A 184 -13.05 4.48 10.76
CA ALA A 184 -12.30 3.74 9.74
C ALA A 184 -13.10 2.48 9.33
N GLY A 185 -13.07 2.13 8.04
CA GLY A 185 -13.86 1.04 7.48
C GLY A 185 -15.31 1.42 7.14
N THR A 186 -15.73 2.68 7.30
CA THR A 186 -17.08 3.11 6.88
C THR A 186 -17.10 3.63 5.44
N SER A 187 -18.18 3.33 4.73
CA SER A 187 -18.49 3.85 3.38
C SER A 187 -19.71 4.78 3.38
N VAL A 188 -20.17 5.22 4.55
CA VAL A 188 -21.31 6.13 4.69
C VAL A 188 -20.93 7.32 5.57
N LEU A 189 -21.14 8.52 5.04
CA LEU A 189 -20.90 9.77 5.75
C LEU A 189 -22.21 10.48 6.03
N ASP A 190 -22.49 10.78 7.30
CA ASP A 190 -23.60 11.65 7.70
C ASP A 190 -23.13 13.10 7.69
N VAL A 191 -23.69 13.93 6.80
CA VAL A 191 -23.26 15.32 6.59
C VAL A 191 -24.38 16.33 6.83
N SER A 192 -24.01 17.53 7.28
CA SER A 192 -24.92 18.63 7.58
C SER A 192 -25.59 19.26 6.35
N THR A 193 -25.06 18.99 5.15
CA THR A 193 -25.65 19.37 3.86
C THR A 193 -25.02 18.54 2.76
N ARG A 194 -25.76 18.31 1.67
CA ARG A 194 -25.27 17.64 0.46
C ARG A 194 -25.23 18.57 -0.75
N SER A 195 -25.38 19.88 -0.52
CA SER A 195 -25.45 20.88 -1.58
C SER A 195 -24.17 20.86 -2.43
N GLY A 196 -24.34 20.74 -3.75
CA GLY A 196 -23.24 20.71 -4.71
C GLY A 196 -22.66 19.30 -4.97
N LEU A 197 -23.04 18.28 -4.20
CA LEU A 197 -22.64 16.91 -4.47
C LEU A 197 -23.50 16.26 -5.55
N VAL A 198 -22.84 15.50 -6.41
CA VAL A 198 -23.43 14.52 -7.34
C VAL A 198 -22.58 13.26 -7.32
N ALA A 199 -23.05 12.17 -7.94
CA ALA A 199 -22.21 11.00 -8.18
C ALA A 199 -20.92 11.40 -8.89
N ASN A 200 -19.79 10.79 -8.50
CA ASN A 200 -18.43 11.09 -8.94
C ASN A 200 -17.84 12.45 -8.46
N SER A 201 -18.58 13.23 -7.66
CA SER A 201 -17.95 14.29 -6.87
C SER A 201 -16.99 13.69 -5.84
N THR A 202 -16.07 14.50 -5.32
CA THR A 202 -15.18 14.12 -4.22
C THR A 202 -15.65 14.73 -2.91
N VAL A 203 -15.51 13.97 -1.83
CA VAL A 203 -15.57 14.45 -0.45
C VAL A 203 -14.16 14.40 0.11
N ARG A 204 -13.62 15.56 0.46
CA ARG A 204 -12.34 15.70 1.16
C ARG A 204 -12.59 15.80 2.66
N LEU A 205 -12.01 14.88 3.41
CA LEU A 205 -12.02 14.84 4.87
C LEU A 205 -10.63 15.20 5.39
N ALA A 206 -10.54 16.18 6.28
CA ALA A 206 -9.26 16.56 6.89
C ALA A 206 -9.43 16.87 8.38
N ASN A 207 -8.41 16.58 9.17
CA ASN A 207 -8.34 17.13 10.52
C ASN A 207 -8.10 18.65 10.48
N THR A 208 -8.35 19.34 11.59
CA THR A 208 -8.17 20.81 11.68
C THR A 208 -6.74 21.27 11.37
N SER A 209 -5.73 20.46 11.67
CA SER A 209 -4.32 20.76 11.36
C SER A 209 -3.93 20.44 9.91
N GLN A 210 -4.82 19.86 9.11
CA GLN A 210 -4.60 19.42 7.72
C GLN A 210 -3.40 18.48 7.51
N THR A 211 -2.97 17.81 8.58
CA THR A 211 -1.89 16.82 8.54
C THR A 211 -2.41 15.45 8.11
N ILE A 212 -3.69 15.20 8.31
CA ILE A 212 -4.41 14.01 7.86
C ILE A 212 -5.47 14.46 6.88
N VAL A 213 -5.42 13.96 5.66
CA VAL A 213 -6.35 14.27 4.57
C VAL A 213 -6.68 12.99 3.82
N GLU A 214 -7.96 12.78 3.54
CA GLU A 214 -8.46 11.71 2.68
C GLU A 214 -9.45 12.31 1.68
N TYR A 215 -9.46 11.76 0.46
CA TYR A 215 -10.54 11.99 -0.49
C TYR A 215 -11.30 10.70 -0.68
N CYS A 216 -12.61 10.82 -0.83
CA CYS A 216 -13.51 9.75 -1.17
C CYS A 216 -14.31 10.16 -2.41
N VAL A 217 -14.66 9.21 -3.27
CA VAL A 217 -15.54 9.46 -4.42
C VAL A 217 -16.97 9.15 -4.01
N VAL A 218 -17.90 10.05 -4.33
CA VAL A 218 -19.33 9.85 -4.07
C VAL A 218 -19.86 8.81 -5.06
N ASP A 219 -20.35 7.69 -4.54
CA ASP A 219 -21.11 6.72 -5.32
C ASP A 219 -22.53 7.25 -5.56
N HIS A 220 -23.27 7.51 -4.46
CA HIS A 220 -24.61 8.08 -4.53
C HIS A 220 -24.99 8.83 -3.24
N LEU A 221 -26.09 9.58 -3.32
CA LEU A 221 -26.67 10.28 -2.17
C LEU A 221 -27.83 9.47 -1.59
N GLY A 222 -27.93 9.43 -0.26
CA GLY A 222 -29.07 8.82 0.42
C GLY A 222 -30.39 9.54 0.15
N PRO A 223 -31.52 9.08 0.73
CA PRO A 223 -32.83 9.69 0.49
C PRO A 223 -32.90 11.18 0.92
N GLY A 224 -33.91 11.88 0.39
CA GLY A 224 -34.16 13.30 0.69
C GLY A 224 -33.60 14.26 -0.36
N ALA A 225 -33.87 15.56 -0.19
CA ALA A 225 -33.42 16.59 -1.12
C ALA A 225 -31.90 16.79 -1.06
N ALA A 226 -31.27 16.99 -2.22
CA ALA A 226 -29.81 17.11 -2.36
C ALA A 226 -29.21 18.34 -1.63
N ASN A 227 -30.01 19.33 -1.25
CA ASN A 227 -29.54 20.51 -0.51
C ASN A 227 -29.76 20.42 1.02
N GLN A 228 -30.21 19.28 1.53
CA GLN A 228 -30.49 19.05 2.95
C GLN A 228 -29.44 18.13 3.60
N PRO A 229 -29.32 18.14 4.95
CA PRO A 229 -28.55 17.14 5.67
C PRO A 229 -28.94 15.71 5.26
N GLY A 230 -27.98 14.79 5.33
CA GLY A 230 -28.24 13.37 5.06
C GLY A 230 -26.99 12.58 4.75
N GLN A 231 -27.20 11.34 4.30
CA GLN A 231 -26.13 10.39 4.00
C GLN A 231 -25.52 10.62 2.62
N VAL A 232 -24.20 10.43 2.55
CA VAL A 232 -23.40 10.33 1.33
C VAL A 232 -22.72 8.97 1.35
N PHE A 233 -22.96 8.16 0.32
CA PHE A 233 -22.33 6.86 0.14
C PHE A 233 -21.08 7.06 -0.72
N ILE A 234 -19.95 6.52 -0.26
CA ILE A 234 -18.65 6.66 -0.92
C ILE A 234 -18.20 5.31 -1.47
N THR A 235 -17.38 5.34 -2.54
CA THR A 235 -16.97 4.14 -3.29
C THR A 235 -15.95 3.27 -2.55
N ASN A 236 -15.25 3.85 -1.58
CA ASN A 236 -14.24 3.20 -0.78
C ASN A 236 -14.56 3.37 0.70
N ASP A 237 -14.15 2.40 1.53
CA ASP A 237 -14.18 2.58 2.97
C ASP A 237 -13.10 3.59 3.41
N LEU A 238 -13.35 4.30 4.51
CA LEU A 238 -12.37 5.23 5.07
C LEU A 238 -11.15 4.50 5.64
N ASN A 239 -9.94 5.02 5.38
CA ASN A 239 -8.71 4.50 5.99
C ASN A 239 -8.58 4.95 7.45
N ARG A 240 -9.18 6.09 7.81
CA ARG A 240 -9.08 6.70 9.14
C ARG A 240 -10.44 7.11 9.69
N SER A 241 -10.45 7.35 11.00
CA SER A 241 -11.65 7.85 11.69
C SER A 241 -11.65 9.38 11.74
N TYR A 242 -12.82 9.99 11.60
CA TYR A 242 -13.06 11.42 11.63
C TYR A 242 -14.18 11.76 12.60
N ALA A 243 -13.91 12.68 13.52
CA ALA A 243 -14.89 13.11 14.51
C ALA A 243 -15.95 14.04 13.91
N ALA A 244 -17.15 14.01 14.46
CA ALA A 244 -18.24 14.91 14.10
C ALA A 244 -17.90 16.38 14.40
N GLY A 245 -18.56 17.29 13.68
CA GLY A 245 -18.45 18.73 13.91
C GLY A 245 -17.08 19.32 13.55
N PRO A 246 -16.64 20.39 14.25
CA PRO A 246 -15.55 21.26 13.77
C PRO A 246 -14.16 20.64 13.85
N ALA A 247 -14.02 19.45 14.45
CA ALA A 247 -12.76 18.69 14.45
C ALA A 247 -12.41 18.15 13.05
N THR A 248 -13.40 18.06 12.15
CA THR A 248 -13.23 17.60 10.77
C THR A 248 -13.65 18.69 9.80
N VAL A 249 -12.73 19.02 8.88
CA VAL A 249 -13.01 19.86 7.73
C VAL A 249 -13.53 18.97 6.60
N VAL A 250 -14.79 19.19 6.19
CA VAL A 250 -15.42 18.49 5.06
C VAL A 250 -15.57 19.47 3.90
N LEU A 251 -14.93 19.17 2.77
CA LEU A 251 -15.03 19.95 1.54
C LEU A 251 -15.52 19.06 0.40
N PHE A 252 -16.47 19.56 -0.37
CA PHE A 252 -16.96 18.91 -1.57
C PHE A 252 -16.26 19.50 -2.78
N GLY A 253 -15.88 18.66 -3.73
CA GLY A 253 -15.23 19.11 -4.95
C GLY A 253 -15.57 18.28 -6.17
N ASN A 254 -15.25 18.80 -7.34
CA ASN A 254 -15.28 18.06 -8.59
C ASN A 254 -13.86 17.94 -9.15
N PRO A 255 -13.38 16.72 -9.44
CA PRO A 255 -12.04 16.51 -9.98
C PRO A 255 -11.98 16.93 -11.45
N VAL A 256 -10.94 17.67 -11.81
CA VAL A 256 -10.61 18.03 -13.19
C VAL A 256 -9.20 17.58 -13.48
N LEU A 257 -9.07 16.58 -14.36
CA LEU A 257 -7.78 16.05 -14.78
C LEU A 257 -6.97 17.13 -15.50
N GLY A 258 -5.67 17.17 -15.23
CA GLY A 258 -4.72 18.09 -15.82
C GLY A 258 -3.45 17.37 -16.27
N GLY A 259 -2.71 17.96 -17.21
CA GLY A 259 -1.47 17.38 -17.74
C GLY A 259 -1.67 16.04 -18.44
N ALA A 260 -0.57 15.35 -18.73
CA ALA A 260 -0.59 13.99 -19.28
C ALA A 260 -0.60 12.95 -18.15
N ALA A 261 -1.26 11.81 -18.39
CA ALA A 261 -1.16 10.67 -17.51
C ALA A 261 0.22 9.99 -17.67
N ILE A 262 0.81 9.59 -16.56
CA ILE A 262 2.10 8.88 -16.50
C ILE A 262 1.88 7.45 -16.00
N PRO A 263 2.47 6.43 -16.64
CA PRO A 263 2.29 5.06 -16.19
C PRO A 263 3.03 4.79 -14.87
N LEU A 264 2.43 3.96 -14.03
CA LEU A 264 3.13 3.34 -12.92
C LEU A 264 4.24 2.41 -13.46
N ALA A 265 5.36 2.35 -12.76
CA ALA A 265 6.48 1.47 -13.08
C ALA A 265 6.33 0.09 -12.42
N THR A 266 5.54 0.00 -11.35
CA THR A 266 5.16 -1.23 -10.65
C THR A 266 3.67 -1.19 -10.35
N ASP A 267 3.07 -2.32 -9.99
CA ASP A 267 1.74 -2.32 -9.37
C ASP A 267 1.74 -1.36 -8.16
N ALA A 268 0.57 -0.95 -7.66
CA ALA A 268 0.42 -0.26 -6.38
C ALA A 268 -0.72 -0.94 -5.61
N ASN A 269 -0.54 -1.16 -4.31
CA ASN A 269 -1.48 -1.97 -3.54
C ASN A 269 -2.24 -1.14 -2.52
N GLU A 270 -3.38 -1.67 -2.09
CA GLU A 270 -4.11 -1.11 -0.96
C GLU A 270 -3.17 -0.94 0.25
N GLY A 271 -3.26 0.21 0.91
CA GLY A 271 -2.40 0.59 2.03
C GLY A 271 -1.01 1.10 1.62
N ASP A 272 -0.64 1.12 0.34
CA ASP A 272 0.57 1.81 -0.11
C ASP A 272 0.31 3.33 -0.11
N GLY A 273 1.18 4.08 0.57
CA GLY A 273 1.22 5.55 0.58
C GLY A 273 2.31 6.11 -0.32
N ILE A 274 2.82 5.29 -1.24
CA ILE A 274 3.78 5.70 -2.24
C ILE A 274 3.48 5.05 -3.57
N LEU A 275 3.58 5.84 -4.64
CA LEU A 275 3.48 5.37 -6.01
C LEU A 275 4.88 5.33 -6.62
N VAL A 276 5.21 4.26 -7.33
CA VAL A 276 6.42 4.18 -8.14
C VAL A 276 6.02 4.37 -9.60
N ALA A 277 6.32 5.55 -10.14
CA ALA A 277 5.96 5.94 -11.50
C ALA A 277 7.18 6.01 -12.42
N THR A 278 6.92 6.04 -13.73
CA THR A 278 7.95 6.17 -14.77
C THR A 278 8.51 7.59 -14.91
N GLN A 279 7.86 8.59 -14.30
CA GLN A 279 8.26 10.00 -14.33
C GLN A 279 7.82 10.69 -13.03
N LEU A 280 8.50 11.76 -12.64
CA LEU A 280 8.05 12.63 -11.54
C LEU A 280 6.83 13.43 -11.97
N LEU A 281 5.83 13.52 -11.09
CA LEU A 281 4.63 14.32 -11.33
C LEU A 281 4.65 15.56 -10.42
N PRO A 282 4.91 16.77 -10.94
CA PRO A 282 4.94 18.00 -10.14
C PRO A 282 3.52 18.49 -9.84
N ALA A 283 2.79 17.75 -9.01
CA ALA A 283 1.39 18.01 -8.67
C ALA A 283 1.17 18.06 -7.16
N ASN A 284 0.20 18.88 -6.73
CA ASN A 284 -0.26 18.89 -5.33
C ASN A 284 -1.28 17.78 -5.06
N THR A 285 -2.00 17.36 -6.08
CA THR A 285 -3.04 16.32 -6.01
C THR A 285 -2.97 15.49 -7.27
N VAL A 286 -3.14 14.19 -7.12
CA VAL A 286 -3.09 13.21 -8.20
C VAL A 286 -4.36 12.36 -8.23
N ALA A 287 -4.73 11.94 -9.43
CA ALA A 287 -5.69 10.87 -9.68
C ALA A 287 -4.91 9.59 -10.01
N VAL A 288 -5.20 8.50 -9.31
CA VAL A 288 -4.69 7.16 -9.60
C VAL A 288 -5.78 6.41 -10.34
N ASP A 289 -5.41 5.76 -11.45
CA ASP A 289 -6.34 5.06 -12.36
C ASP A 289 -7.49 5.94 -12.88
N PRO A 290 -7.18 7.12 -13.47
CA PRO A 290 -8.22 8.05 -13.92
C PRO A 290 -9.14 7.43 -14.97
N GLY A 291 -10.45 7.52 -14.75
CA GLY A 291 -11.48 7.01 -15.65
C GLY A 291 -11.94 5.59 -15.36
N SER A 292 -11.37 4.93 -14.36
CA SER A 292 -11.84 3.64 -13.86
C SER A 292 -12.81 3.79 -12.67
N MET A 293 -13.49 2.69 -12.33
CA MET A 293 -14.32 2.62 -11.12
C MET A 293 -13.50 2.59 -9.81
N LYS A 294 -12.19 2.38 -9.92
CA LYS A 294 -11.23 2.40 -8.82
C LYS A 294 -10.45 3.71 -8.78
N VAL A 295 -10.91 4.77 -9.44
CA VAL A 295 -10.21 6.06 -9.41
C VAL A 295 -10.09 6.57 -7.97
N GLU A 296 -8.88 6.95 -7.58
CA GLU A 296 -8.61 7.51 -6.27
C GLU A 296 -7.91 8.87 -6.38
N TYR A 297 -8.17 9.76 -5.43
CA TYR A 297 -7.59 11.11 -5.42
C TYR A 297 -6.75 11.32 -4.16
N HIS A 298 -5.51 11.75 -4.32
CA HIS A 298 -4.58 11.89 -3.20
C HIS A 298 -3.84 13.21 -3.28
N GLU A 299 -3.68 13.89 -2.15
CA GLU A 299 -2.68 14.94 -2.02
C GLU A 299 -1.28 14.33 -2.00
N VAL A 300 -0.32 15.01 -2.63
CA VAL A 300 1.09 14.59 -2.66
C VAL A 300 1.82 15.15 -1.44
N GLY A 301 2.66 14.31 -0.84
CA GLY A 301 3.47 14.64 0.32
C GLY A 301 2.66 14.97 1.58
N ALA A 302 3.33 15.52 2.57
CA ALA A 302 2.77 15.91 3.85
C ALA A 302 2.88 17.41 4.09
N ARG A 303 2.00 17.95 4.93
CA ARG A 303 2.10 19.32 5.45
C ARG A 303 2.32 19.30 6.95
N THR A 304 3.08 20.26 7.45
CA THR A 304 3.27 20.42 8.89
C THR A 304 2.10 21.14 9.57
N ASN A 305 1.77 20.71 10.78
CA ASN A 305 0.85 21.45 11.66
C ASN A 305 1.51 22.69 12.29
N ALA A 306 0.78 23.39 13.16
CA ALA A 306 1.25 24.56 13.89
C ALA A 306 2.53 24.30 14.71
N ASP A 307 2.74 23.06 15.17
CA ASP A 307 3.90 22.64 15.94
C ASP A 307 5.05 22.10 15.07
N GLY A 308 4.91 22.17 13.75
CA GLY A 308 5.91 21.76 12.77
C GLY A 308 5.92 20.27 12.46
N TYR A 309 5.00 19.46 13.02
CA TYR A 309 4.98 18.02 12.81
C TYR A 309 4.24 17.63 11.53
N TYR A 310 4.75 16.62 10.83
CA TYR A 310 4.14 16.01 9.66
C TYR A 310 4.19 14.48 9.75
N GLY A 311 3.44 13.79 8.88
CA GLY A 311 3.52 12.34 8.73
C GLY A 311 3.08 11.86 7.36
N LEU A 312 3.64 10.73 6.95
CA LEU A 312 3.36 9.96 5.73
C LEU A 312 3.16 8.51 6.17
N ASP A 313 1.99 7.96 5.89
CA ASP A 313 1.65 6.57 6.19
C ASP A 313 1.82 5.72 4.93
N GLY A 314 1.88 4.39 5.09
CA GLY A 314 1.86 3.49 3.93
C GLY A 314 3.20 3.43 3.18
N MET A 315 4.31 3.85 3.78
CA MET A 315 5.61 3.89 3.10
C MET A 315 6.14 2.46 2.93
N GLY A 316 5.85 1.86 1.78
CA GLY A 316 6.28 0.52 1.38
C GLY A 316 7.10 0.55 0.10
N ARG A 317 7.81 -0.53 -0.20
CA ARG A 317 8.32 -0.82 -1.56
C ARG A 317 9.44 0.07 -2.10
N VAL A 318 10.06 0.88 -1.24
CA VAL A 318 11.21 1.73 -1.60
C VAL A 318 12.33 1.55 -0.59
N GLN A 319 13.55 1.37 -1.07
CA GLN A 319 14.72 1.24 -0.20
C GLN A 319 15.18 2.61 0.33
N GLU A 320 15.25 3.58 -0.58
CA GLU A 320 15.74 4.92 -0.34
C GLU A 320 14.80 5.94 -0.97
N LEU A 321 14.59 7.05 -0.27
CA LEU A 321 13.80 8.18 -0.72
C LEU A 321 14.59 9.46 -0.50
N PHE A 322 14.39 10.42 -1.40
CA PHE A 322 14.87 11.78 -1.18
C PHE A 322 13.67 12.62 -0.80
N PHE A 323 13.71 13.20 0.40
CA PHE A 323 12.65 14.09 0.86
C PHE A 323 13.13 15.53 0.79
N GLN A 324 12.27 16.38 0.27
CA GLN A 324 12.44 17.83 0.31
C GLN A 324 11.38 18.45 1.22
N ALA A 325 11.82 19.17 2.24
CA ALA A 325 10.98 20.10 2.98
C ALA A 325 11.09 21.51 2.36
N SER A 326 9.97 22.22 2.24
CA SER A 326 9.94 23.57 1.70
C SER A 326 8.92 24.47 2.38
N GLN A 327 9.25 25.75 2.52
CA GLN A 327 8.36 26.83 2.97
C GLN A 327 8.74 28.12 2.26
N GLY A 328 7.85 28.63 1.40
CA GLY A 328 8.16 29.82 0.61
C GLY A 328 9.35 29.57 -0.32
N GLY A 329 10.39 30.42 -0.23
CA GLY A 329 11.60 30.30 -1.05
C GLY A 329 12.69 29.39 -0.46
N THR A 330 12.49 28.85 0.74
CA THR A 330 13.50 28.03 1.44
C THR A 330 13.18 26.55 1.31
N ASN A 331 14.19 25.73 1.01
CA ASN A 331 14.07 24.28 0.96
C ASN A 331 15.31 23.57 1.51
N GLN A 332 15.12 22.31 1.92
CA GLN A 332 16.18 21.40 2.29
C GLN A 332 15.82 20.02 1.76
N THR A 333 16.76 19.36 1.10
CA THR A 333 16.62 17.98 0.61
C THR A 333 17.57 17.06 1.37
N GLN A 334 17.12 15.88 1.75
CA GLN A 334 17.97 14.84 2.34
C GLN A 334 17.59 13.43 1.85
N PRO A 335 18.58 12.56 1.61
CA PRO A 335 18.32 11.14 1.41
C PRO A 335 17.85 10.50 2.72
N TRP A 336 17.02 9.47 2.60
CA TRP A 336 16.55 8.66 3.71
C TRP A 336 16.44 7.20 3.30
N VAL A 337 17.08 6.31 4.05
CA VAL A 337 16.93 4.86 3.90
C VAL A 337 15.84 4.38 4.83
N VAL A 338 14.87 3.65 4.30
CA VAL A 338 13.71 3.20 5.07
C VAL A 338 14.09 2.03 5.98
N ALA A 339 13.97 2.22 7.29
CA ALA A 339 14.13 1.18 8.30
C ALA A 339 12.81 0.42 8.47
N TYR A 340 12.66 -0.68 7.72
CA TYR A 340 11.44 -1.51 7.74
C TYR A 340 11.29 -2.42 8.96
N ASP A 341 12.32 -2.52 9.79
CA ASP A 341 12.27 -3.12 11.12
C ASP A 341 11.70 -2.17 12.17
N GLU A 342 11.58 -0.88 11.86
CA GLU A 342 10.95 0.12 12.70
C GLU A 342 9.62 0.58 12.11
N PRO A 343 8.48 0.41 12.80
CA PRO A 343 7.18 0.88 12.29
C PRO A 343 7.11 2.40 12.14
N LEU A 344 8.05 3.13 12.76
CA LEU A 344 8.13 4.58 12.79
C LEU A 344 9.53 5.05 12.44
N ASN A 345 9.65 5.75 11.31
CA ASN A 345 10.89 6.37 10.84
C ASN A 345 10.82 7.88 11.08
N VAL A 346 11.81 8.46 11.79
CA VAL A 346 11.83 9.90 12.12
C VAL A 346 12.77 10.66 11.17
N VAL A 347 12.23 11.65 10.47
CA VAL A 347 12.92 12.44 9.46
C VAL A 347 12.67 13.93 9.72
N ASP A 348 13.63 14.61 10.35
CA ASP A 348 13.51 16.03 10.71
C ASP A 348 14.18 16.95 9.69
N PHE A 349 13.69 18.19 9.59
CA PHE A 349 14.23 19.22 8.69
C PHE A 349 14.47 20.54 9.41
N ARG A 350 15.48 21.28 8.93
CA ARG A 350 15.82 22.63 9.34
C ARG A 350 15.91 23.53 8.12
N LEU A 351 14.97 24.48 8.01
CA LEU A 351 14.89 25.45 6.91
C LEU A 351 15.48 26.81 7.31
#